data_AF-A0AAJ7SD41-F1
#
_entry.id   AF-A0AAJ7SD41-F1
#
_cell.length_a   1.000
_cell.length_b   1.000
_cell.length_c   1.000
_cell.angle_alpha   90.00
_cell.angle_beta   90.00
_cell.angle_gamma   90.00
#
_symmetry.space_group_name_H-M   'P 1'
#
loop_
_entity.id
_entity.type
_entity.pdbx_description
1 polymer ?
#
loop_
_entity_poly.entity_id
_entity_poly.type
_entity_poly.pdbx_seq_one_letter_code
_entity_poly.pdbx_strand_id
1 'polypeptide(L)'
;MSASTSVNMQTGMRSDISVKLCVFLLKNLGIWMCETTLEQYGRNLMIALTYIFLTVATIFQIRDLYFTWINDSDILYNITNSLSLWIGTVKVSIVLLHKVEFLNLIVYMREKFWTADYDAHEKNIVDKCRRTCIFFICCVTTVGMCVMALYIITPFLSQSQNNDTERRLPFNMWIKPLLMTPFYECMIVSQSPHATLGTRSIFALLVVGALSLLLMFTYSCDEVIEKSESIALGAYSAMWSILPMSQPGRLLRKDLITVIVRARRVCCLTANGFFPVSLETYTSILSTAASYFTLMRSNAEG
;
A
#
# COMPACT_ATOMS: atom_id res chain seq x y z
N MET A 1 15.49 40.33 14.07
CA MET A 1 14.22 40.58 13.37
C MET A 1 14.46 40.33 11.88
N SER A 2 14.25 39.10 11.44
CA SER A 2 14.06 38.74 10.02
C SER A 2 13.35 37.38 9.97
N ALA A 3 12.03 37.50 9.87
CA ALA A 3 11.00 36.53 9.53
C ALA A 3 11.36 35.03 9.55
N SER A 4 10.88 34.38 10.60
CA SER A 4 10.40 32.99 10.61
C SER A 4 9.48 32.72 9.41
N THR A 5 9.96 31.97 8.43
CA THR A 5 9.09 31.29 7.48
C THR A 5 8.61 30.03 8.18
N SER A 6 7.42 30.07 8.77
CA SER A 6 6.74 28.85 9.22
C SER A 6 6.40 28.02 7.98
N VAL A 7 7.21 27.01 7.65
CA VAL A 7 6.86 26.07 6.58
C VAL A 7 5.94 25.03 7.18
N ASN A 8 4.69 25.46 7.33
CA ASN A 8 3.58 24.54 7.48
C ASN A 8 3.64 23.56 6.29
N MET A 9 3.53 22.26 6.56
CA MET A 9 3.49 21.22 5.52
C MET A 9 2.33 21.40 4.51
N GLN A 10 1.47 22.40 4.75
CA GLN A 10 0.30 22.81 3.98
C GLN A 10 0.48 24.11 3.17
N THR A 11 1.46 24.98 3.45
CA THR A 11 1.46 26.38 2.98
C THR A 11 2.14 26.65 1.63
N GLY A 12 2.22 25.64 0.76
CA GLY A 12 2.84 25.81 -0.55
C GLY A 12 2.38 24.80 -1.60
N MET A 13 1.07 24.54 -1.70
CA MET A 13 0.45 23.91 -2.89
C MET A 13 -1.07 23.98 -2.78
N ARG A 14 -1.76 24.05 -3.92
CA ARG A 14 -3.16 23.63 -4.11
C ARG A 14 -3.29 22.17 -3.63
N SER A 15 -3.44 21.97 -2.33
CA SER A 15 -3.19 20.67 -1.69
C SER A 15 -4.35 19.71 -1.96
N ASP A 16 -4.03 18.60 -2.61
CA ASP A 16 -5.02 17.63 -3.01
C ASP A 16 -5.35 16.70 -1.85
N ILE A 17 -6.58 16.17 -1.87
CA ILE A 17 -7.11 15.32 -0.79
C ILE A 17 -6.18 14.12 -0.57
N SER A 18 -5.66 13.52 -1.64
CA SER A 18 -4.70 12.41 -1.58
C SER A 18 -3.42 12.78 -0.83
N VAL A 19 -2.78 13.89 -1.19
CA VAL A 19 -1.54 14.34 -0.55
C VAL A 19 -1.79 14.71 0.91
N LYS A 20 -2.87 15.43 1.21
CA LYS A 20 -3.26 15.75 2.59
C LYS A 20 -3.44 14.49 3.44
N LEU A 21 -4.11 13.49 2.90
CA LEU A 21 -4.35 12.22 3.58
C LEU A 21 -3.05 11.43 3.78
N CYS A 22 -2.18 11.34 2.76
CA CYS A 22 -0.86 10.74 2.90
C CYS A 22 -0.01 11.44 3.95
N VAL A 23 -0.01 12.78 3.98
CA VAL A 23 0.69 13.57 4.99
C VAL A 23 0.16 13.28 6.40
N PHE A 24 -1.16 13.17 6.56
CA PHE A 24 -1.76 12.79 7.83
C PHE A 24 -1.30 11.39 8.28
N LEU A 25 -1.32 10.40 7.38
CA LEU A 25 -0.86 9.03 7.67
C LEU A 25 0.64 8.99 8.03
N LEU A 26 1.48 9.73 7.30
CA LEU A 26 2.92 9.84 7.57
C LEU A 26 3.20 10.52 8.92
N LYS A 27 2.42 11.53 9.29
CA LYS A 27 2.52 12.17 10.60
C LYS A 27 2.25 11.18 11.74
N ASN A 28 1.29 10.27 11.59
CA ASN A 28 1.04 9.22 12.59
C ASN A 28 2.23 8.26 12.76
N LEU A 29 3.08 8.11 11.74
CA LEU A 29 4.31 7.31 11.80
C LEU A 29 5.51 8.09 12.36
N GLY A 30 5.34 9.35 12.78
CA GLY A 30 6.47 10.17 13.21
C GLY A 30 7.26 10.80 12.06
N ILE A 31 6.74 10.77 10.83
CA ILE A 31 7.44 11.24 9.62
C ILE A 31 6.87 12.60 9.21
N TRP A 32 7.54 13.67 9.61
CA TRP A 32 7.29 15.02 9.10
C TRP A 32 8.55 15.89 9.20
N MET A 33 8.59 16.96 8.38
CA MET A 33 9.64 17.99 8.47
C MET A 33 9.48 18.79 9.76
N CYS A 34 10.54 18.85 10.56
CA CYS A 34 10.62 19.73 11.74
C CYS A 34 11.51 20.91 11.43
N GLU A 35 11.08 22.11 11.80
CA GLU A 35 11.88 23.34 11.69
C GLU A 35 12.35 23.83 13.06
N THR A 36 11.58 23.51 14.12
CA THR A 36 11.89 23.94 15.49
C THR A 36 12.41 22.81 16.38
N THR A 37 13.16 23.17 17.43
CA THR A 37 13.69 22.21 18.40
C THR A 37 12.58 21.46 19.16
N LEU A 38 11.48 22.14 19.51
CA LEU A 38 10.31 21.52 20.15
C LEU A 38 9.62 20.48 19.25
N GLU A 39 9.44 20.81 17.97
CA GLU A 39 8.91 19.85 16.99
C GLU A 39 9.84 18.65 16.82
N GLN A 40 11.15 18.86 16.86
CA GLN A 40 12.14 17.79 16.77
C GLN A 40 12.05 16.81 17.96
N TYR A 41 11.83 17.32 19.18
CA TYR A 41 11.55 16.47 20.34
C TYR A 41 10.24 15.71 20.20
N GLY A 42 9.16 16.38 19.76
CA GLY A 42 7.87 15.74 19.50
C GLY A 42 7.95 14.64 18.44
N ARG A 43 8.75 14.86 17.39
CA ARG A 43 9.01 13.85 16.35
C ARG A 43 9.76 12.65 16.89
N ASN A 44 10.84 12.87 17.64
CA ASN A 44 11.62 11.78 18.23
C ASN A 44 10.77 10.97 19.23
N LEU A 45 9.90 11.63 19.99
CA LEU A 45 8.94 10.98 20.86
C LEU A 45 7.94 10.12 20.06
N MET A 46 7.35 10.65 19.00
CA MET A 46 6.41 9.89 18.16
C MET A 46 7.08 8.69 17.49
N ILE A 47 8.30 8.85 16.97
CA ILE A 47 9.07 7.73 16.40
C ILE A 47 9.37 6.67 17.46
N ALA A 48 9.76 7.08 18.67
CA ALA A 48 9.99 6.15 19.78
C ALA A 48 8.70 5.39 20.16
N LEU A 49 7.56 6.09 20.23
CA LEU A 49 6.25 5.48 20.45
C LEU A 49 5.91 4.49 19.34
N THR A 50 6.11 4.85 18.06
CA THR A 50 5.89 3.94 16.93
C THR A 50 6.76 2.69 17.03
N TYR A 51 8.05 2.82 17.39
CA TYR A 51 8.94 1.68 17.58
C TYR A 51 8.48 0.78 18.73
N ILE A 52 8.04 1.36 19.84
CA ILE A 52 7.47 0.61 20.97
C ILE A 52 6.23 -0.18 20.51
N PHE A 53 5.29 0.46 19.81
CA PHE A 53 4.10 -0.22 19.29
C PHE A 53 4.46 -1.35 18.32
N LEU A 54 5.47 -1.17 17.47
CA LEU A 54 5.96 -2.24 16.58
C LEU A 54 6.53 -3.42 17.35
N THR A 55 7.39 -3.17 18.34
CA THR A 55 7.97 -4.26 19.15
C THR A 55 6.90 -5.04 19.91
N VAL A 56 5.95 -4.34 20.52
CA VAL A 56 4.81 -4.96 21.21
C VAL A 56 3.98 -5.80 20.23
N ALA A 57 3.65 -5.26 19.05
CA ALA A 57 2.92 -5.99 18.02
C ALA A 57 3.63 -7.27 17.57
N THR A 58 4.96 -7.24 17.38
CA THR A 58 5.73 -8.44 17.01
C THR A 58 5.73 -9.50 18.13
N ILE A 59 5.79 -9.10 19.41
CA ILE A 59 5.69 -10.04 20.53
C ILE A 59 4.32 -10.72 20.54
N PHE A 60 3.24 -9.96 20.31
CA PHE A 60 1.90 -10.51 20.20
C PHE A 60 1.78 -11.50 19.03
N GLN A 61 2.33 -11.18 17.86
CA GLN A 61 2.33 -12.06 16.69
C GLN A 61 3.07 -13.38 16.95
N ILE A 62 4.26 -13.31 17.57
CA ILE A 62 5.05 -14.51 17.88
C ILE A 62 4.32 -15.39 18.90
N ARG A 63 3.71 -14.77 19.92
CA ARG A 63 2.94 -15.50 20.95
C ARG A 63 1.72 -16.20 20.34
N ASP A 64 1.00 -15.51 19.47
CA ASP A 64 -0.18 -16.05 18.78
C ASP A 64 0.19 -17.27 17.92
N LEU A 65 1.28 -17.16 17.15
CA LEU A 65 1.80 -18.26 16.35
C LEU A 65 2.27 -19.45 17.21
N TYR A 66 2.95 -19.18 18.32
CA TYR A 66 3.44 -20.21 19.24
C TYR A 66 2.29 -21.02 19.87
N PHE A 67 1.25 -20.34 20.36
CA PHE A 67 0.10 -21.03 20.94
C PHE A 67 -0.72 -21.80 19.89
N THR A 68 -0.87 -21.24 18.69
CA THR A 68 -1.57 -21.92 17.60
C THR A 68 -0.84 -23.20 17.18
N TRP A 69 0.49 -23.14 17.08
CA TRP A 69 1.32 -24.29 16.74
C TRP A 69 1.17 -25.45 17.72
N ILE A 70 1.03 -25.14 19.02
CA ILE A 70 0.92 -26.16 20.08
C ILE A 70 -0.47 -26.81 20.14
N ASN A 71 -1.51 -26.06 19.77
CA ASN A 71 -2.89 -26.48 20.02
C ASN A 71 -3.58 -27.15 18.80
N ASP A 72 -2.85 -27.43 17.71
CA ASP A 72 -3.32 -28.10 16.48
C ASP A 72 -4.65 -27.54 15.89
N SER A 73 -4.97 -26.28 16.20
CA SER A 73 -6.15 -25.56 15.71
C SER A 73 -5.85 -24.80 14.43
N ASP A 74 -6.75 -24.82 13.43
CA ASP A 74 -6.80 -23.99 12.20
C ASP A 74 -5.53 -23.20 11.84
N ILE A 75 -4.41 -23.94 11.67
CA ILE A 75 -3.06 -23.38 11.54
C ILE A 75 -2.95 -22.44 10.34
N LEU A 76 -3.63 -22.77 9.24
CA LEU A 76 -3.60 -22.02 7.98
C LEU A 76 -4.17 -20.60 8.13
N TYR A 77 -5.26 -20.42 8.87
CA TYR A 77 -5.90 -19.11 9.05
C TYR A 77 -4.99 -18.18 9.86
N ASN A 78 -4.45 -18.67 10.98
CA ASN A 78 -3.57 -17.90 11.85
C ASN A 78 -2.22 -17.59 11.20
N ILE A 79 -1.64 -18.51 10.41
CA ILE A 79 -0.44 -18.23 9.62
C ILE A 79 -0.72 -17.13 8.59
N THR A 80 -1.84 -17.19 7.87
CA THR A 80 -2.18 -16.19 6.84
C THR A 80 -2.39 -14.80 7.45
N ASN A 81 -3.10 -14.72 8.57
CA ASN A 81 -3.30 -13.48 9.30
C ASN A 81 -1.97 -12.93 9.84
N SER A 82 -1.13 -13.82 10.40
CA SER A 82 0.21 -13.46 10.90
C SER A 82 1.11 -12.92 9.80
N LEU A 83 1.16 -13.58 8.63
CA LEU A 83 1.95 -13.12 7.48
C LEU A 83 1.51 -11.72 7.01
N SER A 84 0.21 -11.45 7.00
CA SER A 84 -0.33 -10.14 6.65
C SER A 84 0.15 -9.04 7.61
N LEU A 85 0.19 -9.34 8.91
CA LEU A 85 0.71 -8.43 9.92
C LEU A 85 2.24 -8.23 9.81
N TRP A 86 2.99 -9.29 9.53
CA TRP A 86 4.44 -9.23 9.28
C TRP A 86 4.78 -8.33 8.09
N ILE A 87 4.01 -8.40 6.99
CA ILE A 87 4.19 -7.50 5.85
C ILE A 87 4.02 -6.03 6.27
N GLY A 88 3.02 -5.75 7.11
CA GLY A 88 2.79 -4.41 7.65
C GLY A 88 3.95 -3.90 8.50
N THR A 89 4.45 -4.72 9.43
CA THR A 89 5.55 -4.34 10.33
C THR A 89 6.86 -4.13 9.56
N VAL A 90 7.15 -4.98 8.58
CA VAL A 90 8.33 -4.84 7.71
C VAL A 90 8.26 -3.55 6.90
N LYS A 91 7.10 -3.24 6.27
CA LYS A 91 6.92 -2.00 5.50
C LYS A 91 7.16 -0.76 6.36
N VAL A 92 6.57 -0.68 7.55
CA VAL A 92 6.77 0.47 8.45
C VAL A 92 8.24 0.59 8.88
N SER A 93 8.87 -0.53 9.20
CA SER A 93 10.29 -0.56 9.61
C SER A 93 11.21 -0.04 8.50
N ILE A 94 11.01 -0.48 7.25
CA ILE A 94 11.80 -0.01 6.10
C ILE A 94 11.66 1.50 5.91
N VAL A 95 10.44 2.03 6.01
CA VAL A 95 10.17 3.47 5.86
C VAL A 95 10.84 4.28 6.98
N LEU A 96 10.85 3.77 8.22
CA LEU A 96 11.51 4.43 9.35
C LEU A 96 13.04 4.41 9.23
N LEU A 97 13.61 3.32 8.69
CA LEU A 97 15.06 3.20 8.45
C LEU A 97 15.54 4.20 7.38
N HIS A 98 14.81 4.32 6.27
CA HIS A 98 15.16 5.20 5.14
C HIS A 98 14.47 6.57 5.22
N LYS A 99 14.01 6.98 6.42
CA LYS A 99 13.20 8.19 6.59
C LYS A 99 13.86 9.46 6.05
N VAL A 100 15.18 9.56 6.11
CA VAL A 100 15.93 10.74 5.64
C VAL A 100 15.87 10.81 4.12
N GLU A 101 16.15 9.71 3.43
CA GLU A 101 16.08 9.61 1.97
C GLU A 101 14.64 9.83 1.48
N PHE A 102 13.66 9.26 2.18
CA PHE A 102 12.24 9.44 1.88
C PHE A 102 11.79 10.90 2.03
N LEU A 103 12.21 11.58 3.11
CA LEU A 103 11.92 13.00 3.28
C LEU A 103 12.61 13.86 2.21
N ASN A 104 13.86 13.55 1.87
CA ASN A 104 14.58 14.24 0.79
C ASN A 104 13.87 14.08 -0.56
N LEU A 105 13.32 12.90 -0.86
CA LEU A 105 12.51 12.70 -2.05
C LEU A 105 11.24 13.56 -2.03
N ILE A 106 10.55 13.68 -0.90
CA ILE A 106 9.39 14.56 -0.76
C ILE A 106 9.76 16.03 -0.98
N VAL A 107 10.90 16.49 -0.45
CA VAL A 107 11.43 17.85 -0.70
C VAL A 107 11.63 18.04 -2.20
N TYR A 108 12.34 17.09 -2.83
CA TYR A 108 12.66 17.15 -4.24
C TYR A 108 11.41 17.21 -5.12
N MET A 109 10.41 16.37 -4.83
CA MET A 109 9.12 16.40 -5.53
C MET A 109 8.41 17.75 -5.37
N ARG A 110 8.49 18.35 -4.17
CA ARG A 110 7.90 19.66 -3.92
C ARG A 110 8.52 20.76 -4.76
N GLU A 111 9.85 20.87 -4.69
CA GLU A 111 10.60 21.96 -5.33
C GLU A 111 10.60 21.86 -6.85
N LYS A 112 10.61 20.65 -7.41
CA LYS A 112 10.74 20.43 -8.86
C LYS A 112 9.42 20.17 -9.57
N PHE A 113 8.48 19.49 -8.94
CA PHE A 113 7.25 19.06 -9.63
C PHE A 113 6.00 19.76 -9.12
N TRP A 114 5.91 20.10 -7.84
CA TRP A 114 4.66 20.67 -7.30
C TRP A 114 4.54 22.18 -7.47
N THR A 115 5.65 22.90 -7.55
CA THR A 115 5.68 24.36 -7.76
C THR A 115 6.06 24.77 -9.18
N ALA A 116 6.23 23.82 -10.10
CA ALA A 116 6.56 24.11 -11.49
C ALA A 116 5.37 24.76 -12.22
N ASP A 117 5.68 25.68 -13.14
CA ASP A 117 4.72 26.23 -14.06
C ASP A 117 4.57 25.28 -15.25
N TYR A 118 3.38 24.72 -15.42
CA TYR A 118 3.10 23.68 -16.41
C TYR A 118 2.27 24.24 -17.56
N ASP A 119 2.62 23.88 -18.78
CA ASP A 119 1.82 24.19 -19.96
C ASP A 119 0.45 23.50 -19.89
N ALA A 120 -0.53 23.97 -20.67
CA ALA A 120 -1.88 23.41 -20.68
C ALA A 120 -1.91 21.89 -20.95
N HIS A 121 -0.99 21.40 -21.80
CA HIS A 121 -0.85 19.97 -22.08
C HIS A 121 -0.26 19.20 -20.89
N GLU A 122 0.83 19.70 -20.32
CA GLU A 122 1.50 19.09 -19.17
C GLU A 122 0.59 19.06 -17.94
N LYS A 123 -0.19 20.13 -17.73
CA LYS A 123 -1.19 20.22 -16.68
C LYS A 123 -2.25 19.12 -16.79
N ASN A 124 -2.69 18.77 -18.01
CA ASN A 124 -3.62 17.66 -18.20
C ASN A 124 -2.99 16.32 -17.83
N ILE A 125 -1.69 16.12 -18.09
CA ILE A 125 -0.95 14.91 -17.68
C ILE A 125 -0.89 14.83 -16.16
N VAL A 126 -0.47 15.92 -15.50
CA VAL A 126 -0.40 16.00 -14.03
C VAL A 126 -1.78 15.79 -13.40
N ASP A 127 -2.83 16.40 -13.94
CA ASP A 127 -4.20 16.24 -13.46
C ASP A 127 -4.73 14.82 -13.65
N LYS A 128 -4.33 14.11 -14.72
CA LYS A 128 -4.65 12.70 -14.91
C LYS A 128 -3.99 11.83 -13.83
N CYS A 129 -2.67 11.98 -13.64
CA CYS A 129 -1.94 11.26 -12.58
C CYS A 129 -2.53 11.53 -11.20
N ARG A 130 -2.86 12.79 -10.92
CA ARG A 130 -3.55 13.22 -9.70
C ARG A 130 -4.89 12.51 -9.51
N ARG A 131 -5.76 12.48 -10.53
CA ARG A 131 -7.07 11.79 -10.45
C ARG A 131 -6.91 10.30 -10.16
N THR A 132 -5.97 9.65 -10.82
CA THR A 132 -5.63 8.24 -10.60
C THR A 132 -5.15 8.00 -9.17
N CYS A 133 -4.22 8.82 -8.66
CA CYS A 133 -3.74 8.75 -7.28
C CYS A 133 -4.87 8.96 -6.25
N ILE A 134 -5.76 9.93 -6.48
CA ILE A 134 -6.92 10.17 -5.61
C ILE A 134 -7.82 8.94 -5.61
N PHE A 135 -8.13 8.37 -6.77
CA PHE A 135 -8.96 7.18 -6.87
C PHE A 135 -8.39 6.00 -6.07
N PHE A 136 -7.11 5.67 -6.25
CA PHE A 136 -6.49 4.55 -5.54
C PHE A 136 -6.41 4.78 -4.02
N ILE A 137 -5.96 5.95 -3.58
CA ILE A 137 -5.85 6.26 -2.14
C ILE A 137 -7.23 6.25 -1.48
N CYS A 138 -8.24 6.83 -2.12
CA CYS A 138 -9.62 6.77 -1.62
C CYS A 138 -10.14 5.33 -1.58
N CYS A 139 -9.92 4.52 -2.61
CA CYS A 139 -10.35 3.12 -2.63
C CYS A 139 -9.72 2.29 -1.50
N VAL A 140 -8.39 2.39 -1.33
CA VAL A 140 -7.68 1.65 -0.28
C VAL A 140 -8.14 2.09 1.12
N THR A 141 -8.32 3.39 1.32
CA THR A 141 -8.72 3.94 2.62
C THR A 141 -10.16 3.61 2.95
N THR A 142 -11.09 3.65 1.98
CA THR A 142 -12.48 3.25 2.21
C THR A 142 -12.58 1.76 2.52
N VAL A 143 -11.85 0.88 1.81
CA VAL A 143 -11.80 -0.55 2.14
C VAL A 143 -11.28 -0.75 3.57
N GLY A 144 -10.20 -0.08 3.96
CA GLY A 144 -9.67 -0.12 5.32
C GLY A 144 -10.69 0.34 6.37
N MET A 145 -11.39 1.45 6.12
CA MET A 145 -12.42 1.96 7.02
C MET A 145 -13.62 1.01 7.14
N CYS A 146 -14.05 0.39 6.03
CA CYS A 146 -15.11 -0.63 6.05
C CYS A 146 -14.70 -1.86 6.87
N VAL A 147 -13.46 -2.34 6.70
CA VAL A 147 -12.92 -3.45 7.49
C VAL A 147 -12.90 -3.11 8.98
N MET A 148 -12.40 -1.92 9.34
CA MET A 148 -12.39 -1.47 10.75
C MET A 148 -13.79 -1.35 11.34
N ALA A 149 -14.75 -0.79 10.60
CA ALA A 149 -16.13 -0.70 11.03
C ALA A 149 -16.74 -2.09 11.25
N LEU A 150 -16.50 -3.04 10.35
CA LEU A 150 -16.99 -4.42 10.49
C LEU A 150 -16.34 -5.13 11.67
N TYR A 151 -15.04 -4.95 11.93
CA TYR A 151 -14.40 -5.50 13.13
C TYR A 151 -15.01 -4.95 14.42
N ILE A 152 -15.40 -3.68 14.45
CA ILE A 152 -16.06 -3.07 15.61
C ILE A 152 -17.50 -3.57 15.73
N ILE A 153 -18.26 -3.68 14.63
CA ILE A 153 -19.69 -4.03 14.62
C ILE A 153 -19.92 -5.53 14.88
N THR A 154 -19.04 -6.41 14.38
CA THR A 154 -19.16 -7.86 14.51
C THR A 154 -19.41 -8.35 15.95
N PRO A 155 -18.65 -7.92 16.99
CA PRO A 155 -18.92 -8.32 18.36
C PRO A 155 -20.28 -7.80 18.88
N PHE A 156 -20.73 -6.61 18.46
CA PHE A 156 -22.06 -6.09 18.85
C PHE A 156 -23.19 -6.90 18.23
N LEU A 157 -23.07 -7.28 16.96
CA LEU A 157 -24.06 -8.13 16.29
C LEU A 157 -24.10 -9.52 16.93
N SER A 158 -22.95 -10.12 17.27
CA SER A 158 -22.92 -11.41 17.96
C SER A 158 -23.51 -11.34 19.38
N GLN A 159 -23.36 -10.20 20.06
CA GLN A 159 -23.91 -9.98 21.41
C GLN A 159 -25.44 -9.78 21.39
N SER A 160 -26.01 -9.23 20.31
CA SER A 160 -27.46 -9.05 20.15
C SER A 160 -28.18 -10.36 19.82
N GLN A 161 -27.48 -11.29 19.15
CA GLN A 161 -28.06 -12.55 18.69
C GLN A 161 -28.10 -13.64 19.77
N ASN A 162 -27.11 -13.68 20.68
CA ASN A 162 -27.11 -14.62 21.81
C ASN A 162 -27.42 -13.88 23.12
N ASN A 163 -28.56 -14.20 23.75
CA ASN A 163 -28.92 -13.74 25.11
C ASN A 163 -28.06 -14.34 26.22
N ASP A 164 -27.00 -15.09 25.88
CA ASP A 164 -26.09 -15.71 26.83
C ASP A 164 -24.90 -14.80 27.17
N THR A 165 -24.48 -14.89 28.43
CA THR A 165 -23.50 -14.01 29.10
C THR A 165 -22.04 -14.24 28.67
N GLU A 166 -21.77 -14.89 27.53
CA GLU A 166 -20.42 -15.06 27.01
C GLU A 166 -20.06 -13.96 26.01
N ARG A 167 -19.46 -12.88 26.54
CA ARG A 167 -18.82 -11.83 25.76
C ARG A 167 -17.64 -12.41 24.98
N ARG A 168 -17.82 -12.63 23.68
CA ARG A 168 -16.70 -12.92 22.77
C ARG A 168 -16.00 -11.61 22.42
N LEU A 169 -14.71 -11.54 22.75
CA LEU A 169 -13.86 -10.40 22.42
C LEU A 169 -13.72 -10.28 20.88
N PRO A 170 -13.60 -9.06 20.32
CA PRO A 170 -13.39 -8.85 18.88
C PRO A 170 -12.15 -9.57 18.32
N PHE A 171 -11.18 -9.83 19.19
CA PHE A 171 -10.07 -10.73 18.96
C PHE A 171 -10.24 -11.93 19.89
N ASN A 172 -10.31 -13.13 19.31
CA ASN A 172 -10.38 -14.36 20.08
C ASN A 172 -9.04 -14.57 20.78
N MET A 173 -8.88 -14.01 21.98
CA MET A 173 -7.68 -14.22 22.79
C MET A 173 -7.88 -15.53 23.54
N TRP A 174 -6.95 -16.45 23.35
CA TRP A 174 -6.98 -17.82 23.88
C TRP A 174 -6.88 -17.83 25.42
N ILE A 175 -7.98 -17.45 26.08
CA ILE A 175 -8.21 -17.59 27.52
C ILE A 175 -9.60 -18.22 27.67
N LYS A 176 -9.57 -19.56 27.62
CA LYS A 176 -10.33 -20.55 28.36
C LYS A 176 -11.20 -21.57 27.59
N PRO A 177 -11.31 -22.80 28.15
CA PRO A 177 -11.55 -24.05 27.46
C PRO A 177 -12.95 -24.63 27.76
N LEU A 178 -13.59 -25.24 26.75
CA LEU A 178 -14.57 -26.34 26.80
C LEU A 178 -15.51 -26.20 25.59
N LEU A 179 -15.20 -26.86 24.49
CA LEU A 179 -16.25 -27.45 23.66
C LEU A 179 -15.66 -28.66 22.94
N MET A 180 -15.87 -29.82 23.55
CA MET A 180 -15.26 -31.09 23.16
C MET A 180 -15.72 -31.58 21.76
N THR A 181 -14.74 -31.99 20.95
CA THR A 181 -14.74 -33.08 19.94
C THR A 181 -15.40 -32.87 18.56
N PRO A 182 -14.84 -33.48 17.48
CA PRO A 182 -14.47 -32.76 16.25
C PRO A 182 -15.42 -32.87 15.06
N PHE A 183 -16.52 -33.63 15.15
CA PHE A 183 -17.46 -33.80 14.03
C PHE A 183 -18.61 -32.77 14.03
N TYR A 184 -18.83 -32.05 15.13
CA TYR A 184 -19.91 -31.06 15.24
C TYR A 184 -19.55 -29.71 14.58
N GLU A 185 -18.30 -29.27 14.67
CA GLU A 185 -17.85 -28.00 14.04
C GLU A 185 -17.74 -28.11 12.51
N CYS A 186 -17.36 -29.28 11.98
CA CYS A 186 -17.30 -29.50 10.53
C CYS A 186 -18.69 -29.47 9.85
N MET A 187 -19.77 -29.86 10.56
CA MET A 187 -21.16 -29.81 10.05
C MET A 187 -21.76 -28.39 10.12
N ILE A 188 -21.27 -27.51 10.99
CA ILE A 188 -21.67 -26.10 11.03
C ILE A 188 -20.97 -25.28 9.92
N VAL A 189 -19.75 -25.66 9.53
CA VAL A 189 -18.98 -24.99 8.46
C VAL A 189 -19.52 -25.29 7.05
N SER A 190 -20.22 -26.42 6.86
CA SER A 190 -20.83 -26.78 5.56
C SER A 190 -22.30 -26.36 5.40
N GLN A 191 -23.05 -26.16 6.49
CA GLN A 191 -24.51 -25.96 6.41
C GLN A 191 -25.06 -24.89 7.37
N SER A 192 -24.41 -23.72 7.46
CA SER A 192 -24.99 -22.57 8.15
C SER A 192 -24.88 -21.28 7.34
N PRO A 193 -25.97 -20.85 6.68
CA PRO A 193 -26.17 -19.47 6.22
C PRO A 193 -26.08 -18.40 7.34
N HIS A 194 -25.94 -18.78 8.62
CA HIS A 194 -26.10 -17.90 9.78
C HIS A 194 -24.91 -17.82 10.74
N ALA A 195 -23.78 -18.49 10.45
CA ALA A 195 -22.50 -18.27 11.14
C ALA A 195 -21.87 -16.95 10.65
N THR A 196 -22.52 -15.86 11.07
CA THR A 196 -22.11 -14.45 11.05
C THR A 196 -21.65 -13.92 9.68
N LEU A 197 -22.59 -13.40 8.87
CA LEU A 197 -22.32 -12.63 7.64
C LEU A 197 -21.13 -11.63 7.78
N GLY A 198 -20.90 -11.10 8.98
CA GLY A 198 -19.75 -10.28 9.36
C GLY A 198 -18.38 -10.91 9.10
N THR A 199 -18.13 -12.16 9.47
CA THR A 199 -16.78 -12.77 9.31
C THR A 199 -16.45 -13.08 7.85
N ARG A 200 -17.44 -13.56 7.08
CA ARG A 200 -17.29 -13.79 5.63
C ARG A 200 -17.07 -12.48 4.86
N SER A 201 -17.79 -11.41 5.23
CA SER A 201 -17.61 -10.09 4.64
C SER A 201 -16.27 -9.45 4.98
N ILE A 202 -15.76 -9.63 6.21
CA ILE A 202 -14.41 -9.20 6.59
C ILE A 202 -13.35 -9.88 5.73
N PHE A 203 -13.40 -11.22 5.61
CA PHE A 203 -12.43 -11.96 4.79
C PHE A 203 -12.48 -11.53 3.31
N ALA A 204 -13.68 -11.38 2.75
CA ALA A 204 -13.84 -10.90 1.38
C ALA A 204 -13.25 -9.49 1.19
N LEU A 205 -13.51 -8.55 2.11
CA LEU A 205 -12.96 -7.20 2.04
C LEU A 205 -11.45 -7.16 2.24
N LEU A 206 -10.87 -8.04 3.06
CA LEU A 206 -9.42 -8.18 3.21
C LEU A 206 -8.77 -8.67 1.92
N VAL A 207 -9.36 -9.66 1.25
CA VAL A 207 -8.87 -10.15 -0.06
C VAL A 207 -8.99 -9.05 -1.12
N VAL A 208 -10.13 -8.36 -1.19
CA VAL A 208 -10.33 -7.22 -2.10
C VAL A 208 -9.34 -6.09 -1.80
N GLY A 209 -9.06 -5.81 -0.52
CA GLY A 209 -8.07 -4.83 -0.09
C GLY A 209 -6.63 -5.20 -0.48
N ALA A 210 -6.27 -6.48 -0.34
CA ALA A 210 -4.96 -6.97 -0.76
C ALA A 210 -4.78 -6.88 -2.28
N LEU A 211 -5.80 -7.27 -3.05
CA LEU A 211 -5.80 -7.18 -4.51
C LEU A 211 -5.76 -5.72 -4.99
N SER A 212 -6.51 -4.81 -4.35
CA SER A 212 -6.51 -3.39 -4.72
C SER A 212 -5.18 -2.70 -4.41
N LEU A 213 -4.52 -3.04 -3.30
CA LEU A 213 -3.17 -2.57 -2.99
C LEU A 213 -2.13 -3.08 -3.99
N LEU A 214 -2.21 -4.36 -4.35
CA LEU A 214 -1.31 -4.95 -5.35
C LEU A 214 -1.53 -4.28 -6.71
N LEU A 215 -2.79 -4.11 -7.12
CA LEU A 215 -3.17 -3.44 -8.36
C LEU A 215 -2.68 -1.98 -8.41
N MET A 216 -2.83 -1.23 -7.32
CA MET A 216 -2.32 0.14 -7.22
C MET A 216 -0.82 0.18 -7.50
N PHE A 217 -0.05 -0.71 -6.87
CA PHE A 217 1.41 -0.74 -7.02
C PHE A 217 1.83 -1.16 -8.44
N THR A 218 1.24 -2.22 -8.98
CA THR A 218 1.59 -2.73 -10.32
C THR A 218 1.16 -1.78 -11.42
N TYR A 219 -0.03 -1.17 -11.31
CA TYR A 219 -0.50 -0.14 -12.24
C TYR A 219 0.43 1.07 -12.30
N SER A 220 0.88 1.57 -11.14
CA SER A 220 1.82 2.69 -11.11
C SER A 220 3.18 2.35 -11.75
N CYS A 221 3.68 1.13 -11.57
CA CYS A 221 4.92 0.69 -12.22
C CYS A 221 4.75 0.56 -13.73
N ASP A 222 3.61 0.02 -14.18
CA ASP A 222 3.27 -0.15 -15.58
C ASP A 222 3.15 1.19 -16.32
N GLU A 223 2.50 2.18 -15.71
CA GLU A 223 2.39 3.52 -16.28
C GLU A 223 3.77 4.19 -16.44
N VAL A 224 4.69 3.98 -15.48
CA VAL A 224 6.07 4.48 -15.59
C VAL A 224 6.82 3.81 -16.75
N ILE A 225 6.64 2.50 -16.93
CA ILE A 225 7.23 1.74 -18.04
C ILE A 225 6.71 2.25 -19.37
N GLU A 226 5.38 2.33 -19.54
CA GLU A 226 4.70 2.77 -20.76
C GLU A 226 5.14 4.21 -21.13
N LYS A 227 5.13 5.13 -20.16
CA LYS A 227 5.52 6.52 -20.41
C LYS A 227 7.02 6.64 -20.68
N SER A 228 7.86 5.87 -20.02
CA SER A 228 9.29 5.90 -20.29
C SER A 228 9.64 5.40 -21.70
N GLU A 229 8.93 4.41 -22.22
CA GLU A 229 9.09 3.95 -23.60
C GLU A 229 8.63 5.00 -24.62
N SER A 230 7.51 5.67 -24.31
CA SER A 230 6.92 6.69 -25.18
C SER A 230 7.85 7.88 -25.42
N ILE A 231 8.77 8.19 -24.49
CA ILE A 231 9.75 9.28 -24.64
C ILE A 231 10.68 9.03 -25.82
N ALA A 232 11.17 7.80 -25.99
CA ALA A 232 12.07 7.46 -27.09
C ALA A 232 11.36 7.54 -28.44
N LEU A 233 10.13 7.05 -28.50
CA LEU A 233 9.28 7.11 -29.71
C LEU A 233 8.91 8.56 -30.06
N GLY A 234 8.52 9.35 -29.06
CA GLY A 234 8.21 10.76 -29.21
C GLY A 234 9.40 11.56 -29.73
N ALA A 235 10.57 11.38 -29.12
CA ALA A 235 11.82 12.02 -29.57
C ALA A 235 12.20 11.57 -30.99
N TYR A 236 12.07 10.29 -31.33
CA TYR A 236 12.35 9.79 -32.68
C TYR A 236 11.41 10.38 -33.74
N SER A 237 10.12 10.56 -33.39
CA SER A 237 9.11 11.15 -34.27
C SER A 237 9.24 12.66 -34.46
N ALA A 238 10.05 13.33 -33.63
CA ALA A 238 10.40 14.72 -33.86
C ALA A 238 11.09 14.87 -35.23
N MET A 239 10.84 15.95 -35.96
CA MET A 239 11.41 16.20 -37.30
C MET A 239 12.92 16.56 -37.24
N TRP A 240 13.75 15.71 -36.64
CA TRP A 240 15.18 15.94 -36.40
C TRP A 240 16.05 15.76 -37.64
N SER A 241 15.54 15.03 -38.62
CA SER A 241 16.13 14.86 -39.95
C SER A 241 16.09 16.17 -40.77
N ILE A 242 15.08 17.01 -40.54
CA ILE A 242 14.81 18.24 -41.33
C ILE A 242 15.52 19.47 -40.73
N LEU A 243 16.11 19.35 -39.53
CA LEU A 243 16.83 20.45 -38.86
C LEU A 243 17.95 21.04 -39.75
N PRO A 244 18.06 22.38 -39.84
CA PRO A 244 19.10 23.04 -40.63
C PRO A 244 20.49 22.73 -40.06
N MET A 245 21.50 22.63 -40.94
CA MET A 245 22.89 22.31 -40.56
C MET A 245 23.64 23.48 -39.88
N SER A 246 22.90 24.45 -39.34
CA SER A 246 23.44 25.55 -38.53
C SER A 246 24.01 25.02 -37.21
N GLN A 247 24.91 25.78 -36.59
CA GLN A 247 25.52 25.42 -35.31
C GLN A 247 24.49 25.01 -34.22
N PRO A 248 23.38 25.75 -33.99
CA PRO A 248 22.33 25.32 -33.06
C PRO A 248 21.56 24.07 -33.52
N GLY A 249 21.33 23.90 -34.83
CA GLY A 249 20.66 22.70 -35.37
C GLY A 249 21.49 21.43 -35.20
N ARG A 250 22.82 21.52 -35.33
CA ARG A 250 23.74 20.41 -35.06
C ARG A 250 23.78 20.04 -33.57
N LEU A 251 23.77 21.02 -32.68
CA LEU A 251 23.71 20.79 -31.23
C LEU A 251 22.40 20.09 -30.84
N LEU A 252 21.26 20.63 -31.26
CA LEU A 252 19.95 20.05 -30.97
C LEU A 252 19.82 18.61 -31.51
N ARG A 253 20.33 18.34 -32.72
CA ARG A 253 20.35 16.97 -33.27
C ARG A 253 21.18 16.04 -32.41
N LYS A 254 22.37 16.46 -31.97
CA LYS A 254 23.25 15.65 -31.12
C LYS A 254 22.60 15.37 -29.75
N ASP A 255 21.96 16.38 -29.17
CA ASP A 255 21.26 16.25 -27.89
C ASP A 255 20.07 15.31 -28.01
N LEU A 256 19.27 15.44 -29.08
CA LEU A 256 18.13 14.57 -29.31
C LEU A 256 18.53 13.11 -29.56
N ILE A 257 19.61 12.86 -30.32
CA ILE A 257 20.18 11.51 -30.48
C ILE A 257 20.60 10.96 -29.11
N THR A 258 21.23 11.78 -28.26
CA THR A 258 21.63 11.38 -26.91
C THR A 258 20.42 11.02 -26.05
N VAL A 259 19.34 11.80 -26.13
CA VAL A 259 18.07 11.52 -25.44
C VAL A 259 17.45 10.21 -25.94
N ILE A 260 17.37 9.98 -27.26
CA ILE A 260 16.81 8.74 -27.84
C ILE A 260 17.60 7.52 -27.38
N VAL A 261 18.93 7.57 -27.43
CA VAL A 261 19.78 6.45 -27.01
C VAL A 261 19.64 6.15 -25.52
N ARG A 262 19.47 7.18 -24.69
CA ARG A 262 19.25 7.01 -23.23
C ARG A 262 17.84 6.53 -22.91
N ALA A 263 16.81 7.09 -23.54
CA ALA A 263 15.41 6.75 -23.32
C ALA A 263 15.05 5.33 -23.80
N ARG A 264 15.88 4.73 -24.68
CA ARG A 264 15.76 3.30 -25.04
C ARG A 264 15.94 2.34 -23.86
N ARG A 265 16.61 2.76 -22.77
CA ARG A 265 16.52 2.03 -21.50
C ARG A 265 15.28 2.51 -20.76
N VAL A 266 14.23 1.68 -20.84
CA VAL A 266 12.96 1.94 -20.15
C VAL A 266 13.19 1.98 -18.63
N CYS A 267 12.62 2.99 -17.97
CA CYS A 267 12.58 3.07 -16.53
C CYS A 267 11.60 2.02 -15.99
N CYS A 268 12.12 1.00 -15.31
CA CYS A 268 11.31 -0.03 -14.68
C CYS A 268 11.72 -0.20 -13.21
N LEU A 269 10.72 -0.39 -12.35
CA LEU A 269 10.93 -0.77 -10.95
C LEU A 269 11.05 -2.29 -10.89
N THR A 270 12.19 -2.78 -10.42
CA THR A 270 12.43 -4.23 -10.30
C THR A 270 12.22 -4.69 -8.86
N ALA A 271 11.69 -5.90 -8.70
CA ALA A 271 11.61 -6.56 -7.40
C ALA A 271 13.01 -7.03 -6.98
N ASN A 272 13.81 -6.13 -6.37
CA ASN A 272 15.19 -6.39 -5.94
C ASN A 272 16.07 -7.05 -7.03
N GLY A 273 15.89 -6.66 -8.30
CA GLY A 273 16.62 -7.20 -9.44
C GLY A 273 16.11 -8.53 -10.02
N PHE A 274 15.07 -9.16 -9.47
CA PHE A 274 14.54 -10.42 -10.00
C PHE A 274 13.73 -10.23 -11.30
N PHE A 275 12.71 -9.38 -11.27
CA PHE A 275 11.86 -9.11 -12.43
C PHE A 275 11.29 -7.68 -12.37
N PRO A 276 10.98 -7.05 -13.52
CA PRO A 276 10.28 -5.77 -13.57
C PRO A 276 8.84 -5.94 -13.10
N VAL A 277 8.38 -5.05 -12.22
CA VAL A 277 7.00 -5.04 -11.76
C VAL A 277 6.13 -4.35 -12.80
N SER A 278 5.08 -5.03 -13.28
CA SER A 278 4.16 -4.54 -14.31
C SER A 278 2.75 -5.09 -14.13
N LEU A 279 1.78 -4.65 -14.94
CA LEU A 279 0.42 -5.19 -14.90
C LEU A 279 0.38 -6.68 -15.32
N GLU A 280 1.34 -7.13 -16.14
CA GLU A 280 1.52 -8.54 -16.49
C GLU A 280 1.89 -9.39 -15.28
N THR A 281 2.74 -8.87 -14.38
CA THR A 281 3.06 -9.58 -13.13
C THR A 281 1.83 -9.75 -12.24
N TYR A 282 0.92 -8.78 -12.23
CA TYR A 282 -0.35 -8.86 -11.50
C TYR A 282 -1.27 -9.96 -12.04
N THR A 283 -1.47 -10.03 -13.35
CA THR A 283 -2.32 -11.07 -13.96
C THR A 283 -1.72 -12.46 -13.79
N SER A 284 -0.38 -12.57 -13.89
CA SER A 284 0.34 -13.81 -13.61
C SER A 284 0.12 -14.30 -12.17
N ILE A 285 0.26 -13.41 -11.17
CA ILE A 285 -0.01 -13.74 -9.75
C ILE A 285 -1.46 -14.19 -9.56
N LEU A 286 -2.43 -13.48 -10.15
CA LEU A 286 -3.85 -13.81 -10.03
C LEU A 286 -4.18 -15.17 -10.67
N SER A 287 -3.64 -15.45 -11.86
CA SER A 287 -3.83 -16.74 -12.55
C SER A 287 -3.25 -17.90 -11.76
N THR A 288 -2.08 -17.70 -11.16
CA THR A 288 -1.41 -18.68 -10.30
C THR A 288 -2.24 -18.96 -9.05
N ALA A 289 -2.75 -17.91 -8.38
CA ALA A 289 -3.63 -18.04 -7.22
C ALA A 289 -4.95 -18.77 -7.56
N ALA A 290 -5.56 -18.45 -8.70
CA ALA A 290 -6.76 -19.13 -9.19
C ALA A 290 -6.50 -20.61 -9.50
N SER A 291 -5.37 -20.93 -10.13
CA SER A 291 -4.96 -22.31 -10.42
C SER A 291 -4.76 -23.12 -9.13
N TYR A 292 -4.04 -22.58 -8.14
CA TYR A 292 -3.90 -23.22 -6.83
C TYR A 292 -5.25 -23.42 -6.13
N PHE A 293 -6.14 -22.42 -6.22
CA PHE A 293 -7.49 -22.53 -5.66
C PHE A 293 -8.30 -23.66 -6.33
N THR A 294 -8.28 -23.74 -7.67
CA THR A 294 -8.96 -24.81 -8.41
C THR A 294 -8.39 -26.19 -8.07
N LEU A 295 -7.06 -26.31 -7.96
CA LEU A 295 -6.40 -27.57 -7.62
C LEU A 295 -6.77 -28.03 -6.19
N MET A 296 -6.76 -27.12 -5.22
CA MET A 296 -7.21 -27.43 -3.86
C MET A 296 -8.68 -27.84 -3.84
N ARG A 297 -9.52 -27.18 -4.65
CA ARG A 297 -10.94 -27.53 -4.77
C ARG A 297 -11.14 -28.93 -5.36
N SER A 298 -10.45 -29.27 -6.44
CA SER A 298 -10.58 -30.61 -7.06
C SER A 298 -10.13 -31.73 -6.14
N ASN A 299 -9.08 -31.49 -5.34
CA ASN A 299 -8.60 -32.46 -4.36
C ASN A 299 -9.51 -32.59 -3.14
N ALA A 300 -10.37 -31.61 -2.87
CA ALA A 300 -11.34 -31.67 -1.78
C ALA A 300 -12.66 -32.35 -2.19
N GLU A 301 -12.96 -32.37 -3.50
CA GLU A 301 -14.17 -33.00 -4.04
C GLU A 301 -13.97 -34.49 -4.41
N GLY A 302 -12.73 -34.99 -4.44
CA GLY A 302 -12.36 -36.38 -4.73
C GLY A 302 -11.93 -37.15 -3.49
#